data_AF-A0A1F2UK80-F1
#
_entry.id   AF-A0A1F2UK80-F1
#
_cell.length_a   1.000
_cell.length_b   1.000
_cell.length_c   1.000
_cell.angle_alpha   90.00
_cell.angle_beta   90.00
_cell.angle_gamma   90.00
#
_symmetry.space_group_name_H-M   'P 1'
#
loop_
_entity.id
_entity.type
_entity.pdbx_description
1 polymer ?
#
loop_
_entity_poly.entity_id
_entity_poly.type
_entity_poly.pdbx_seq_one_letter_code
_entity_poly.pdbx_strand_id
1 'polypeptide(L)'
;MPETPGTAERQQPEAAEAEGCPVDTFEPNVWYKGKKRKRCGRPPYSAPEGVDKRPVCLMHSRDPNKDNDAFQQEFERILEEAGEGEANFTLFVFPRADYAGREFKARCIFGDATFTQRANFIGATFTQEADFTRATFTQWANFRGATFTERADFSEATFTQRAGFSEATFTGEANFGGATFTQWANFVLATFTQKANFSVTKFTQMAHFNFAKFTQEAGFQWATFTQGAHFNCATFTQAAAFFNATFTQLANFGRARFSGEATFWKTTFRNDGEGVGPVFSEARFEKPERVVFYGNYLGQVLFHNCDVSKVEFSNVEWRKRKNGKRMVFEEVVSLEHKAASAEALNPPEGSADERNYGLIAELYQQLKKNFDDRRDYWTAGDFHYGEMEMKRVSSPRSNRVLRWLHRSLGLAAWYKYASEYGESYKRPAVWLGIFLLLFMVAYPDVGLQRNDGIPTPTSEIHYKNFFQFLEAHPKGAWAFFGHSLMTALSVMALQREVEYQPVYPWGRPLLTVFELVLSYTLIALFLLAVRRQFRR
;
A
#
# COMPACT_ATOMS: atom_id res chain seq x y z
N MET A 1 -42.50 -77.36 52.33
CA MET A 1 -42.18 -77.43 50.89
C MET A 1 -43.47 -77.59 50.11
N PRO A 2 -43.68 -76.91 48.96
CA PRO A 2 -43.00 -75.73 48.37
C PRO A 2 -43.96 -74.50 48.30
N GLU A 3 -43.54 -73.24 48.43
CA GLU A 3 -42.87 -72.31 47.48
C GLU A 3 -43.66 -71.94 46.20
N THR A 4 -43.93 -70.62 46.07
CA THR A 4 -44.59 -69.86 44.98
C THR A 4 -43.73 -69.72 43.72
N PRO A 5 -44.30 -69.38 42.53
CA PRO A 5 -44.37 -67.97 42.06
C PRO A 5 -45.67 -67.66 41.26
N GLY A 6 -46.27 -66.47 41.27
CA GLY A 6 -45.75 -65.18 40.76
C GLY A 6 -46.41 -64.88 39.40
N THR A 7 -47.51 -64.11 39.37
CA THR A 7 -48.19 -63.69 38.13
C THR A 7 -48.16 -62.17 37.95
N ALA A 8 -47.76 -61.79 36.73
CA ALA A 8 -47.31 -60.49 36.31
C ALA A 8 -48.43 -59.46 36.12
N GLU A 9 -48.04 -58.21 36.37
CA GLU A 9 -48.74 -56.96 36.17
C GLU A 9 -49.14 -56.72 34.71
N ARG A 10 -50.30 -56.09 34.54
CA ARG A 10 -50.94 -55.73 33.27
C ARG A 10 -50.41 -54.37 32.82
N GLN A 11 -49.72 -54.30 31.68
CA GLN A 11 -49.43 -53.02 31.00
C GLN A 11 -50.21 -52.96 29.67
N GLN A 12 -51.07 -51.95 29.56
CA GLN A 12 -51.63 -51.46 28.29
C GLN A 12 -50.58 -50.61 27.55
N PRO A 13 -50.64 -50.49 26.22
CA PRO A 13 -49.58 -49.91 25.40
C PRO A 13 -49.58 -48.37 25.46
N GLU A 14 -48.44 -47.78 25.80
CA GLU A 14 -48.20 -46.35 25.58
C GLU A 14 -48.07 -46.06 24.08
N ALA A 15 -48.77 -45.02 23.65
CA ALA A 15 -48.89 -44.58 22.28
C ALA A 15 -47.56 -44.11 21.68
N ALA A 16 -47.40 -44.36 20.39
CA ALA A 16 -46.32 -43.91 19.54
C ALA A 16 -46.27 -42.37 19.43
N GLU A 17 -45.48 -41.72 20.27
CA GLU A 17 -45.06 -40.32 20.11
C GLU A 17 -43.53 -40.21 20.18
N ALA A 18 -42.82 -40.68 19.14
CA ALA A 18 -41.37 -40.49 19.05
C ALA A 18 -40.77 -40.57 17.62
N GLU A 19 -41.49 -40.21 16.55
CA GLU A 19 -40.97 -40.34 15.17
C GLU A 19 -40.75 -38.99 14.47
N GLY A 20 -39.81 -38.20 14.97
CA GLY A 20 -39.39 -36.98 14.26
C GLY A 20 -37.95 -36.61 14.58
N CYS A 21 -37.16 -36.36 13.53
CA CYS A 21 -35.75 -35.93 13.57
C CYS A 21 -35.51 -34.94 14.73
N PRO A 22 -34.75 -35.32 15.77
CA PRO A 22 -34.40 -34.42 16.87
C PRO A 22 -33.54 -33.28 16.34
N VAL A 23 -33.89 -32.03 16.69
CA VAL A 23 -32.99 -30.87 16.47
C VAL A 23 -31.88 -30.81 17.52
N ASP A 24 -31.98 -31.62 18.56
CA ASP A 24 -31.04 -31.59 19.69
C ASP A 24 -29.71 -32.33 19.39
N THR A 25 -29.44 -32.66 18.13
CA THR A 25 -28.19 -33.26 17.63
C THR A 25 -27.08 -32.25 17.40
N PHE A 26 -27.41 -30.96 17.39
CA PHE A 26 -26.45 -29.88 17.29
C PHE A 26 -26.01 -29.50 18.71
N GLU A 27 -24.73 -29.18 18.92
CA GLU A 27 -24.20 -28.79 20.23
C GLU A 27 -25.11 -27.76 20.93
N PRO A 28 -25.26 -27.80 22.27
CA PRO A 28 -26.34 -27.14 23.01
C PRO A 28 -26.44 -25.59 22.89
N ASN A 29 -25.61 -24.94 22.07
CA ASN A 29 -25.43 -23.50 22.05
C ASN A 29 -25.61 -22.82 20.67
N VAL A 30 -26.22 -23.46 19.67
CA VAL A 30 -26.47 -22.80 18.37
C VAL A 30 -27.82 -22.06 18.38
N TRP A 31 -27.81 -20.83 18.89
CA TRP A 31 -28.94 -19.90 18.86
C TRP A 31 -29.08 -19.28 17.46
N TYR A 32 -30.21 -19.48 16.77
CA TYR A 32 -30.58 -18.66 15.60
C TYR A 32 -31.62 -17.63 16.05
N LYS A 33 -31.25 -16.34 16.07
CA LYS A 33 -32.11 -15.21 16.49
C LYS A 33 -32.88 -15.43 17.82
N GLY A 34 -32.24 -16.06 18.81
CA GLY A 34 -32.79 -16.15 20.18
C GLY A 34 -34.02 -17.05 20.38
N LYS A 35 -34.36 -17.94 19.44
CA LYS A 35 -35.52 -18.87 19.56
C LYS A 35 -35.08 -20.33 19.59
N LYS A 36 -35.74 -21.16 20.43
CA LYS A 36 -35.62 -22.63 20.40
C LYS A 36 -36.04 -23.16 19.02
N ARG A 37 -35.21 -23.97 18.37
CA ARG A 37 -35.52 -24.54 17.05
C ARG A 37 -36.63 -25.60 17.16
N LYS A 38 -37.64 -25.52 16.29
CA LYS A 38 -38.71 -26.54 16.15
C LYS A 38 -38.15 -27.76 15.40
N ARG A 39 -38.61 -28.97 15.74
CA ARG A 39 -38.30 -30.21 15.01
C ARG A 39 -38.63 -30.05 13.52
N CYS A 40 -37.78 -30.58 12.64
CA CYS A 40 -37.99 -30.44 11.19
C CYS A 40 -39.26 -31.17 10.70
N GLY A 41 -39.78 -32.10 11.50
CA GLY A 41 -41.03 -32.83 11.24
C GLY A 41 -40.96 -33.87 10.13
N ARG A 42 -39.82 -34.01 9.44
CA ARG A 42 -39.62 -34.98 8.35
C ARG A 42 -39.25 -36.36 8.90
N PRO A 43 -39.66 -37.44 8.21
CA PRO A 43 -39.36 -38.81 8.62
C PRO A 43 -37.85 -39.05 8.69
N PRO A 44 -37.39 -39.92 9.62
CA PRO A 44 -35.98 -40.28 9.72
C PRO A 44 -35.51 -41.00 8.45
N TYR A 45 -34.26 -40.77 8.08
CA TYR A 45 -33.56 -41.43 6.98
C TYR A 45 -32.52 -42.40 7.54
N SER A 46 -32.48 -43.61 6.97
CA SER A 46 -31.56 -44.67 7.40
C SER A 46 -30.20 -44.52 6.72
N ALA A 47 -29.33 -43.69 7.29
CA ALA A 47 -27.94 -43.55 6.84
C ALA A 47 -27.06 -44.73 7.33
N PRO A 48 -25.94 -45.04 6.65
CA PRO A 48 -24.95 -46.01 7.12
C PRO A 48 -24.39 -45.67 8.51
N GLU A 49 -24.00 -46.70 9.26
CA GLU A 49 -23.51 -46.56 10.62
C GLU A 49 -22.28 -45.64 10.69
N GLY A 50 -22.29 -44.68 11.61
CA GLY A 50 -21.19 -43.72 11.83
C GLY A 50 -21.22 -42.48 10.94
N VAL A 51 -22.09 -42.39 9.93
CA VAL A 51 -22.25 -41.19 9.09
C VAL A 51 -22.92 -40.07 9.87
N ASP A 52 -24.08 -40.36 10.45
CA ASP A 52 -24.85 -39.42 11.26
C ASP A 52 -24.76 -39.83 12.74
N LYS A 53 -24.39 -38.88 13.61
CA LYS A 53 -24.24 -39.15 15.06
C LYS A 53 -25.55 -39.58 15.73
N ARG A 54 -26.69 -39.18 15.19
CA ARG A 54 -28.03 -39.63 15.58
C ARG A 54 -28.94 -39.65 14.34
N PRO A 55 -30.07 -40.37 14.35
CA PRO A 55 -31.01 -40.41 13.22
C PRO A 55 -31.52 -39.01 12.83
N VAL A 56 -31.38 -38.67 11.55
CA VAL A 56 -31.86 -37.42 10.96
C VAL A 56 -32.65 -37.68 9.70
N CYS A 57 -33.43 -36.71 9.21
CA CYS A 57 -34.13 -36.86 7.93
C CYS A 57 -33.18 -36.72 6.72
N LEU A 58 -33.64 -37.13 5.54
CA LEU A 58 -32.89 -37.06 4.27
C LEU A 58 -32.24 -35.68 4.03
N MET A 59 -32.93 -34.60 4.40
CA MET A 59 -32.43 -33.21 4.23
C MET A 59 -31.21 -32.87 5.07
N HIS A 60 -31.08 -33.44 6.27
CA HIS A 60 -30.02 -33.12 7.22
C HIS A 60 -28.93 -34.20 7.28
N SER A 61 -29.16 -35.37 6.67
CA SER A 61 -28.19 -36.45 6.64
C SER A 61 -26.92 -36.07 5.90
N ARG A 62 -25.78 -36.47 6.46
CA ARG A 62 -24.44 -36.31 5.86
C ARG A 62 -24.04 -37.45 4.95
N ASP A 63 -24.95 -38.40 4.69
CA ASP A 63 -24.68 -39.51 3.77
C ASP A 63 -24.36 -38.99 2.36
N PRO A 64 -23.16 -39.23 1.83
CA PRO A 64 -22.78 -38.81 0.48
C PRO A 64 -23.56 -39.54 -0.62
N ASN A 65 -24.17 -40.69 -0.32
CA ASN A 65 -24.91 -41.53 -1.26
C ASN A 65 -26.43 -41.43 -1.08
N LYS A 66 -26.91 -40.45 -0.30
CA LYS A 66 -28.34 -40.23 -0.13
C LYS A 66 -29.04 -39.94 -1.46
N ASP A 67 -30.28 -40.36 -1.56
CA ASP A 67 -31.08 -40.20 -2.77
C ASP A 67 -31.23 -38.72 -3.13
N ASN A 68 -30.55 -38.31 -4.21
CA ASN A 68 -30.58 -36.94 -4.69
C ASN A 68 -31.93 -36.59 -5.32
N ASP A 69 -32.61 -37.53 -5.98
CA ASP A 69 -33.86 -37.22 -6.67
C ASP A 69 -34.97 -36.98 -5.65
N ALA A 70 -35.03 -37.81 -4.60
CA ALA A 70 -35.91 -37.57 -3.46
C ALA A 70 -35.57 -36.26 -2.74
N PHE A 71 -34.28 -35.92 -2.61
CA PHE A 71 -33.86 -34.65 -2.05
C PHE A 71 -34.35 -33.46 -2.90
N GLN A 72 -34.16 -33.50 -4.22
CA GLN A 72 -34.59 -32.41 -5.10
C GLN A 72 -36.11 -32.28 -5.14
N GLN A 73 -36.87 -33.38 -5.16
CA GLN A 73 -38.34 -33.33 -5.14
C GLN A 73 -38.87 -32.59 -3.91
N GLU A 74 -38.34 -32.89 -2.73
CA GLU A 74 -38.75 -32.20 -1.51
C GLU A 74 -38.21 -30.75 -1.46
N PHE A 75 -37.04 -30.47 -2.05
CA PHE A 75 -36.56 -29.10 -2.24
C PHE A 75 -37.51 -28.26 -3.12
N GLU A 76 -37.97 -28.82 -4.24
CA GLU A 76 -38.98 -28.18 -5.12
C GLU A 76 -40.29 -27.98 -4.38
N ARG A 77 -40.77 -29.01 -3.66
CA ARG A 77 -42.02 -28.91 -2.88
C ARG A 77 -42.00 -27.77 -1.87
N ILE A 78 -40.87 -27.56 -1.17
CA ILE A 78 -40.70 -26.43 -0.24
C ILE A 78 -40.78 -25.08 -0.97
N LEU A 79 -40.17 -24.98 -2.15
CA LEU A 79 -40.21 -23.73 -2.94
C LEU A 79 -41.62 -23.45 -3.50
N GLU A 80 -42.31 -24.48 -3.98
CA GLU A 80 -43.69 -24.37 -4.46
C GLU A 80 -44.66 -23.98 -3.33
N GLU A 81 -44.52 -24.60 -2.15
CA GLU A 81 -45.32 -24.28 -0.96
C GLU A 81 -45.04 -22.85 -0.46
N ALA A 82 -43.78 -22.40 -0.54
CA ALA A 82 -43.41 -21.05 -0.15
C ALA A 82 -43.96 -19.99 -1.14
N GLY A 83 -43.97 -20.27 -2.44
CA GLY A 83 -44.34 -19.29 -3.47
C GLY A 83 -43.41 -18.07 -3.45
N GLU A 84 -43.90 -16.94 -2.97
CA GLU A 84 -43.12 -15.70 -2.73
C GLU A 84 -42.79 -15.47 -1.23
N GLY A 85 -43.22 -16.40 -0.37
CA GLY A 85 -42.98 -16.39 1.07
C GLY A 85 -41.56 -16.85 1.45
N GLU A 86 -41.44 -17.55 2.57
CA GLU A 86 -40.16 -18.01 3.10
C GLU A 86 -39.93 -19.50 2.85
N ALA A 87 -38.84 -19.83 2.16
CA ALA A 87 -38.36 -21.20 1.95
C ALA A 87 -37.14 -21.45 2.84
N ASN A 88 -37.31 -22.30 3.85
CA ASN A 88 -36.29 -22.53 4.87
C ASN A 88 -35.53 -23.85 4.65
N PHE A 89 -34.24 -23.72 4.33
CA PHE A 89 -33.26 -24.78 4.09
C PHE A 89 -32.14 -24.77 5.14
N THR A 90 -32.42 -24.23 6.32
CA THR A 90 -31.43 -24.11 7.40
C THR A 90 -30.86 -25.49 7.74
N LEU A 91 -29.53 -25.61 7.85
CA LEU A 91 -28.79 -26.87 8.11
C LEU A 91 -28.92 -27.97 7.04
N PHE A 92 -29.56 -27.71 5.89
CA PHE A 92 -29.68 -28.74 4.87
C PHE A 92 -28.31 -29.12 4.33
N VAL A 93 -28.11 -30.41 4.07
CA VAL A 93 -26.91 -30.94 3.44
C VAL A 93 -27.26 -31.23 1.98
N PHE A 94 -26.84 -30.39 1.05
CA PHE A 94 -27.14 -30.53 -0.38
C PHE A 94 -26.19 -31.55 -1.03
N PRO A 95 -26.69 -32.71 -1.51
CA PRO A 95 -25.87 -33.70 -2.21
C PRO A 95 -25.50 -33.22 -3.62
N ARG A 96 -26.36 -32.42 -4.25
CA ARG A 96 -26.11 -31.70 -5.50
C ARG A 96 -26.88 -30.39 -5.45
N ALA A 97 -26.31 -29.32 -6.01
CA ALA A 97 -26.95 -28.03 -6.14
C ALA A 97 -26.67 -27.48 -7.54
N ASP A 98 -27.62 -27.70 -8.46
CA ASP A 98 -27.51 -27.28 -9.86
C ASP A 98 -28.71 -26.41 -10.22
N TYR A 99 -28.53 -25.10 -10.06
CA TYR A 99 -29.56 -24.08 -10.14
C TYR A 99 -29.17 -22.97 -11.13
N ALA A 100 -28.41 -23.32 -12.17
CA ALA A 100 -28.04 -22.37 -13.21
C ALA A 100 -29.27 -21.80 -13.93
N GLY A 101 -29.31 -20.47 -14.07
CA GLY A 101 -30.41 -19.73 -14.68
C GLY A 101 -31.71 -19.75 -13.88
N ARG A 102 -31.72 -20.33 -12.68
CA ARG A 102 -32.94 -20.49 -11.89
C ARG A 102 -33.38 -19.17 -11.29
N GLU A 103 -34.68 -18.93 -11.31
CA GLU A 103 -35.34 -17.87 -10.55
C GLU A 103 -35.86 -18.41 -9.21
N PHE A 104 -35.43 -17.81 -8.10
CA PHE A 104 -35.91 -18.07 -6.74
C PHE A 104 -36.85 -16.94 -6.32
N LYS A 105 -38.15 -17.22 -6.34
CA LYS A 105 -39.21 -16.26 -6.02
C LYS A 105 -39.42 -16.07 -4.52
N ALA A 106 -39.21 -17.13 -3.76
CA ALA A 106 -39.29 -17.12 -2.31
C ALA A 106 -38.01 -16.53 -1.69
N ARG A 107 -38.15 -15.98 -0.48
CA ARG A 107 -37.03 -15.70 0.42
C ARG A 107 -36.36 -17.02 0.82
N CYS A 108 -35.13 -17.25 0.38
CA CYS A 108 -34.44 -18.52 0.57
C CYS A 108 -33.45 -18.46 1.73
N ILE A 109 -33.63 -19.32 2.74
CA ILE A 109 -32.77 -19.39 3.92
C ILE A 109 -31.91 -20.66 3.88
N PHE A 110 -30.67 -20.53 3.45
CA PHE A 110 -29.61 -21.55 3.47
C PHE A 110 -28.66 -21.39 4.68
N GLY A 111 -29.14 -20.78 5.77
CA GLY A 111 -28.34 -20.58 6.98
C GLY A 111 -27.79 -21.89 7.53
N ASP A 112 -26.50 -21.96 7.84
CA ASP A 112 -25.81 -23.18 8.28
C ASP A 112 -25.91 -24.38 7.29
N ALA A 113 -26.34 -24.18 6.04
CA ALA A 113 -26.45 -25.26 5.05
C ALA A 113 -25.06 -25.72 4.58
N THR A 114 -24.94 -26.99 4.18
CA THR A 114 -23.71 -27.57 3.65
C THR A 114 -23.91 -28.06 2.22
N PHE A 115 -23.17 -27.50 1.26
CA PHE A 115 -23.13 -27.98 -0.12
C PHE A 115 -21.92 -28.90 -0.27
N THR A 116 -22.15 -30.22 -0.36
CA THR A 116 -21.08 -31.23 -0.31
C THR A 116 -20.41 -31.47 -1.65
N GLN A 117 -21.07 -31.06 -2.74
CA GLN A 117 -20.59 -31.12 -4.12
C GLN A 117 -20.51 -29.72 -4.72
N ARG A 118 -20.13 -29.63 -6.00
CA ARG A 118 -20.12 -28.35 -6.72
C ARG A 118 -21.51 -27.71 -6.66
N ALA A 119 -21.55 -26.44 -6.26
CA ALA A 119 -22.78 -25.65 -6.18
C ALA A 119 -22.83 -24.66 -7.34
N ASN A 120 -23.78 -24.85 -8.25
CA ASN A 120 -23.92 -24.10 -9.48
C ASN A 120 -25.15 -23.17 -9.39
N PHE A 121 -24.89 -21.87 -9.33
CA PHE A 121 -25.86 -20.78 -9.32
C PHE A 121 -25.58 -19.78 -10.47
N ILE A 122 -24.94 -20.24 -11.56
CA ILE A 122 -24.60 -19.37 -12.69
C ILE A 122 -25.87 -18.73 -13.25
N GLY A 123 -25.94 -17.41 -13.29
CA GLY A 123 -27.11 -16.69 -13.80
C GLY A 123 -28.40 -16.89 -12.97
N ALA A 124 -28.30 -17.46 -11.76
CA ALA A 124 -29.46 -17.58 -10.88
C ALA A 124 -29.94 -16.20 -10.42
N THR A 125 -31.25 -16.03 -10.27
CA THR A 125 -31.86 -14.78 -9.80
C THR A 125 -32.60 -15.05 -8.50
N PHE A 126 -32.22 -14.35 -7.42
CA PHE A 126 -32.96 -14.32 -6.16
C PHE A 126 -33.77 -13.04 -6.12
N THR A 127 -35.10 -13.14 -6.22
CA THR A 127 -36.00 -11.96 -6.27
C THR A 127 -36.36 -11.42 -4.88
N GLN A 128 -36.02 -12.16 -3.84
CA GLN A 128 -36.20 -11.83 -2.42
C GLN A 128 -34.87 -12.03 -1.68
N GLU A 129 -34.85 -11.80 -0.36
CA GLU A 129 -33.65 -11.99 0.45
C GLU A 129 -33.09 -13.43 0.30
N ALA A 130 -31.76 -13.53 0.18
CA ALA A 130 -31.05 -14.79 0.12
C ALA A 130 -30.06 -14.87 1.31
N ASP A 131 -30.33 -15.77 2.24
CA ASP A 131 -29.53 -15.97 3.46
C ASP A 131 -28.66 -17.22 3.32
N PHE A 132 -27.35 -17.04 3.15
CA PHE A 132 -26.28 -18.05 3.17
C PHE A 132 -25.39 -17.90 4.41
N THR A 133 -25.90 -17.32 5.50
CA THR A 133 -25.14 -17.09 6.73
C THR A 133 -24.57 -18.40 7.26
N ARG A 134 -23.26 -18.47 7.50
CA ARG A 134 -22.52 -19.69 7.94
C ARG A 134 -22.70 -20.91 7.01
N ALA A 135 -23.15 -20.72 5.77
CA ALA A 135 -23.21 -21.81 4.81
C ALA A 135 -21.79 -22.32 4.47
N THR A 136 -21.65 -23.63 4.27
CA THR A 136 -20.37 -24.27 3.92
C THR A 136 -20.44 -24.86 2.53
N PHE A 137 -19.58 -24.39 1.63
CA PHE A 137 -19.39 -24.94 0.29
C PHE A 137 -18.09 -25.75 0.28
N THR A 138 -18.19 -27.08 0.25
CA THR A 138 -17.02 -27.97 0.34
C THR A 138 -16.28 -28.16 -0.99
N GLN A 139 -16.93 -27.75 -2.09
CA GLN A 139 -16.41 -27.80 -3.46
C GLN A 139 -16.61 -26.43 -4.14
N TRP A 140 -16.40 -26.35 -5.45
CA TRP A 140 -16.53 -25.09 -6.20
C TRP A 140 -17.96 -24.53 -6.07
N ALA A 141 -18.06 -23.27 -5.68
CA ALA A 141 -19.32 -22.53 -5.62
C ALA A 141 -19.31 -21.45 -6.71
N ASN A 142 -20.28 -21.49 -7.63
CA ASN A 142 -20.29 -20.61 -8.79
C ASN A 142 -21.59 -19.81 -8.87
N PHE A 143 -21.50 -18.54 -8.54
CA PHE A 143 -22.53 -17.50 -8.64
C PHE A 143 -22.23 -16.52 -9.79
N ARG A 144 -21.49 -16.96 -10.82
CA ARG A 144 -21.18 -16.09 -11.97
C ARG A 144 -22.46 -15.57 -12.61
N GLY A 145 -22.58 -14.25 -12.76
CA GLY A 145 -23.76 -13.62 -13.36
C GLY A 145 -25.04 -13.74 -12.51
N ALA A 146 -24.95 -14.23 -11.27
CA ALA A 146 -26.12 -14.32 -10.40
C ALA A 146 -26.61 -12.91 -10.02
N THR A 147 -27.93 -12.76 -9.90
CA THR A 147 -28.58 -11.50 -9.51
C THR A 147 -29.27 -11.67 -8.17
N PHE A 148 -28.96 -10.79 -7.22
CA PHE A 148 -29.63 -10.72 -5.91
C PHE A 148 -30.37 -9.38 -5.85
N THR A 149 -31.70 -9.41 -5.92
CA THR A 149 -32.49 -8.18 -6.00
C THR A 149 -32.60 -7.47 -4.66
N GLU A 150 -32.72 -8.26 -3.59
CA GLU A 150 -32.77 -7.82 -2.19
C GLU A 150 -31.47 -8.20 -1.46
N ARG A 151 -31.47 -8.14 -0.12
CA ARG A 151 -30.31 -8.45 0.70
C ARG A 151 -29.78 -9.87 0.43
N ALA A 152 -28.47 -9.98 0.19
CA ALA A 152 -27.75 -11.24 0.08
C ALA A 152 -26.75 -11.37 1.24
N ASP A 153 -26.95 -12.35 2.12
CA ASP A 153 -26.11 -12.54 3.29
C ASP A 153 -25.25 -13.80 3.17
N PHE A 154 -23.94 -13.62 2.99
CA PHE A 154 -22.91 -14.64 3.01
C PHE A 154 -22.01 -14.49 4.25
N SER A 155 -22.48 -13.83 5.31
CA SER A 155 -21.67 -13.63 6.51
C SER A 155 -21.27 -14.95 7.14
N GLU A 156 -20.00 -15.04 7.55
CA GLU A 156 -19.39 -16.25 8.12
C GLU A 156 -19.46 -17.50 7.21
N ALA A 157 -19.84 -17.36 5.93
CA ALA A 157 -19.85 -18.47 4.99
C ALA A 157 -18.43 -18.98 4.72
N THR A 158 -18.28 -20.28 4.53
CA THR A 158 -16.98 -20.93 4.26
C THR A 158 -16.98 -21.55 2.87
N PHE A 159 -16.05 -21.09 2.03
CA PHE A 159 -15.78 -21.64 0.70
C PHE A 159 -14.43 -22.37 0.75
N THR A 160 -14.47 -23.70 0.79
CA THR A 160 -13.24 -24.53 0.94
C THR A 160 -12.50 -24.74 -0.38
N GLN A 161 -13.14 -24.40 -1.49
CA GLN A 161 -12.57 -24.40 -2.83
C GLN A 161 -12.88 -23.07 -3.53
N ARG A 162 -12.61 -22.97 -4.84
CA ARG A 162 -12.81 -21.74 -5.62
C ARG A 162 -14.25 -21.23 -5.51
N ALA A 163 -14.41 -19.94 -5.28
CA ALA A 163 -15.70 -19.25 -5.24
C ALA A 163 -15.77 -18.19 -6.34
N GLY A 164 -16.76 -18.30 -7.22
CA GLY A 164 -16.96 -17.38 -8.35
C GLY A 164 -18.20 -16.52 -8.17
N PHE A 165 -18.01 -15.21 -8.16
CA PHE A 165 -19.05 -14.16 -8.16
C PHE A 165 -18.80 -13.16 -9.31
N SER A 166 -18.07 -13.57 -10.35
CA SER A 166 -17.77 -12.71 -11.48
C SER A 166 -19.06 -12.31 -12.19
N GLU A 167 -19.20 -11.04 -12.56
CA GLU A 167 -20.41 -10.49 -13.20
C GLU A 167 -21.68 -10.61 -12.33
N ALA A 168 -21.58 -11.00 -11.06
CA ALA A 168 -22.73 -11.02 -10.16
C ALA A 168 -23.23 -9.60 -9.86
N THR A 169 -24.54 -9.43 -9.75
CA THR A 169 -25.19 -8.15 -9.45
C THR A 169 -25.94 -8.25 -8.14
N PHE A 170 -25.58 -7.39 -7.20
CA PHE A 170 -26.23 -7.24 -5.90
C PHE A 170 -26.95 -5.90 -5.88
N THR A 171 -28.27 -5.91 -6.08
CA THR A 171 -29.06 -4.67 -6.01
C THR A 171 -29.50 -4.33 -4.59
N GLY A 172 -29.61 -5.31 -3.70
CA GLY A 172 -29.69 -5.09 -2.26
C GLY A 172 -28.33 -5.06 -1.57
N GLU A 173 -28.33 -4.96 -0.23
CA GLU A 173 -27.11 -5.04 0.57
C GLU A 173 -26.44 -6.42 0.43
N ALA A 174 -25.12 -6.44 0.26
CA ALA A 174 -24.34 -7.67 0.15
C ALA A 174 -23.40 -7.79 1.35
N ASN A 175 -23.58 -8.85 2.15
CA ASN A 175 -22.79 -9.07 3.36
C ASN A 175 -21.91 -10.31 3.23
N PHE A 176 -20.59 -10.13 3.14
CA PHE A 176 -19.58 -11.18 3.19
C PHE A 176 -18.76 -11.12 4.49
N GLY A 177 -19.26 -10.38 5.50
CA GLY A 177 -18.55 -10.15 6.74
C GLY A 177 -18.17 -11.47 7.45
N GLY A 178 -16.89 -11.64 7.80
CA GLY A 178 -16.39 -12.85 8.43
C GLY A 178 -16.35 -14.10 7.54
N ALA A 179 -16.72 -14.00 6.26
CA ALA A 179 -16.62 -15.13 5.33
C ALA A 179 -15.16 -15.58 5.14
N THR A 180 -14.96 -16.87 4.86
CA THR A 180 -13.63 -17.45 4.61
C THR A 180 -13.57 -18.09 3.23
N PHE A 181 -12.66 -17.60 2.40
CA PHE A 181 -12.31 -18.15 1.09
C PHE A 181 -10.95 -18.82 1.18
N THR A 182 -10.91 -20.16 1.15
CA THR A 182 -9.65 -20.92 1.31
C THR A 182 -8.88 -21.09 -0.01
N GLN A 183 -9.53 -20.80 -1.13
CA GLN A 183 -8.98 -20.80 -2.49
C GLN A 183 -9.35 -19.49 -3.19
N TRP A 184 -9.14 -19.40 -4.51
CA TRP A 184 -9.41 -18.17 -5.27
C TRP A 184 -10.85 -17.69 -5.11
N ALA A 185 -11.01 -16.40 -4.82
CA ALA A 185 -12.28 -15.71 -4.78
C ALA A 185 -12.36 -14.69 -5.92
N ASN A 186 -13.35 -14.85 -6.81
CA ASN A 186 -13.45 -14.05 -8.02
C ASN A 186 -14.71 -13.18 -8.02
N PHE A 187 -14.54 -11.87 -7.85
CA PHE A 187 -15.56 -10.81 -7.93
C PHE A 187 -15.32 -9.88 -9.14
N VAL A 188 -14.64 -10.36 -10.19
CA VAL A 188 -14.37 -9.56 -11.39
C VAL A 188 -15.68 -9.12 -12.03
N LEU A 189 -15.81 -7.82 -12.34
CA LEU A 189 -17.03 -7.21 -12.90
C LEU A 189 -18.28 -7.33 -12.01
N ALA A 190 -18.15 -7.72 -10.73
CA ALA A 190 -19.27 -7.72 -9.81
C ALA A 190 -19.77 -6.30 -9.56
N THR A 191 -21.09 -6.11 -9.46
CA THR A 191 -21.71 -4.81 -9.22
C THR A 191 -22.50 -4.84 -7.92
N PHE A 192 -22.17 -3.91 -7.02
CA PHE A 192 -22.83 -3.71 -5.73
C PHE A 192 -23.54 -2.34 -5.75
N THR A 193 -24.87 -2.36 -5.84
CA THR A 193 -25.66 -1.12 -5.93
C THR A 193 -26.01 -0.52 -4.56
N GLN A 194 -25.87 -1.32 -3.50
CA GLN A 194 -26.00 -0.90 -2.10
C GLN A 194 -24.72 -1.23 -1.33
N LYS A 195 -24.76 -1.10 0.00
CA LYS A 195 -23.62 -1.35 0.87
C LYS A 195 -23.09 -2.77 0.64
N ALA A 196 -21.76 -2.88 0.52
CA ALA A 196 -21.06 -4.14 0.39
C ALA A 196 -20.08 -4.31 1.55
N ASN A 197 -20.33 -5.32 2.38
CA ASN A 197 -19.53 -5.57 3.57
C ASN A 197 -18.59 -6.78 3.38
N PHE A 198 -17.29 -6.55 3.42
CA PHE A 198 -16.22 -7.56 3.47
C PHE A 198 -15.39 -7.43 4.76
N SER A 199 -15.99 -6.88 5.83
CA SER A 199 -15.33 -6.74 7.12
C SER A 199 -14.93 -8.09 7.69
N VAL A 200 -13.72 -8.24 8.23
CA VAL A 200 -13.24 -9.49 8.87
C VAL A 200 -13.20 -10.69 7.89
N THR A 201 -13.40 -10.48 6.59
CA THR A 201 -13.33 -11.54 5.58
C THR A 201 -11.89 -12.03 5.41
N LYS A 202 -11.72 -13.35 5.26
CA LYS A 202 -10.41 -13.98 5.06
C LYS A 202 -10.29 -14.56 3.66
N PHE A 203 -9.32 -14.05 2.90
CA PHE A 203 -8.91 -14.57 1.59
C PHE A 203 -7.53 -15.22 1.73
N THR A 204 -7.46 -16.54 1.74
CA THR A 204 -6.17 -17.25 1.92
C THR A 204 -5.38 -17.38 0.63
N GLN A 205 -6.06 -17.30 -0.52
CA GLN A 205 -5.48 -17.26 -1.86
C GLN A 205 -5.87 -15.96 -2.56
N MET A 206 -5.57 -15.83 -3.86
CA MET A 206 -5.83 -14.61 -4.63
C MET A 206 -7.31 -14.20 -4.59
N ALA A 207 -7.54 -12.90 -4.36
CA ALA A 207 -8.86 -12.28 -4.40
C ALA A 207 -8.92 -11.27 -5.56
N HIS A 208 -9.87 -11.44 -6.47
CA HIS A 208 -10.00 -10.59 -7.66
C HIS A 208 -11.27 -9.75 -7.58
N PHE A 209 -11.11 -8.43 -7.53
CA PHE A 209 -12.15 -7.39 -7.60
C PHE A 209 -11.96 -6.49 -8.82
N ASN A 210 -11.27 -6.98 -9.86
CA ASN A 210 -10.97 -6.20 -11.05
C ASN A 210 -12.27 -5.72 -11.70
N PHE A 211 -12.34 -4.44 -12.04
CA PHE A 211 -13.54 -3.82 -12.62
C PHE A 211 -14.82 -3.94 -11.77
N ALA A 212 -14.72 -4.34 -10.50
CA ALA A 212 -15.85 -4.36 -9.59
C ALA A 212 -16.35 -2.92 -9.34
N LYS A 213 -17.66 -2.77 -9.20
CA LYS A 213 -18.32 -1.48 -9.00
C LYS A 213 -19.02 -1.46 -7.65
N PHE A 214 -18.60 -0.55 -6.78
CA PHE A 214 -19.22 -0.26 -5.50
C PHE A 214 -19.85 1.13 -5.58
N THR A 215 -21.18 1.18 -5.63
CA THR A 215 -21.90 2.45 -5.79
C THR A 215 -22.22 3.12 -4.46
N GLN A 216 -22.29 2.34 -3.38
CA GLN A 216 -22.40 2.80 -1.99
C GLN A 216 -21.13 2.41 -1.22
N GLU A 217 -21.20 2.48 0.11
CA GLU A 217 -20.09 2.15 1.00
C GLU A 217 -19.59 0.71 0.80
N ALA A 218 -18.28 0.57 0.65
CA ALA A 218 -17.58 -0.70 0.56
C ALA A 218 -16.64 -0.87 1.77
N GLY A 219 -16.97 -1.82 2.64
CA GLY A 219 -16.20 -2.10 3.85
C GLY A 219 -15.24 -3.27 3.67
N PHE A 220 -13.96 -3.08 3.92
CA PHE A 220 -12.92 -4.12 3.99
C PHE A 220 -12.18 -4.08 5.34
N GLN A 221 -12.86 -3.58 6.37
CA GLN A 221 -12.28 -3.36 7.69
C GLN A 221 -11.82 -4.69 8.29
N TRP A 222 -10.59 -4.78 8.81
CA TRP A 222 -10.01 -6.03 9.34
C TRP A 222 -10.01 -7.23 8.36
N ALA A 223 -10.23 -7.01 7.05
CA ALA A 223 -10.11 -8.06 6.06
C ALA A 223 -8.65 -8.52 5.94
N THR A 224 -8.44 -9.82 5.73
CA THR A 224 -7.11 -10.41 5.58
C THR A 224 -6.94 -11.03 4.21
N PHE A 225 -5.95 -10.56 3.46
CA PHE A 225 -5.53 -11.09 2.16
C PHE A 225 -4.15 -11.71 2.30
N THR A 226 -4.09 -13.04 2.32
CA THR A 226 -2.84 -13.81 2.51
C THR A 226 -2.02 -13.97 1.22
N GLN A 227 -2.67 -13.77 0.07
CA GLN A 227 -2.03 -13.70 -1.26
C GLN A 227 -2.43 -12.39 -1.94
N GLY A 228 -2.17 -12.26 -3.25
CA GLY A 228 -2.47 -11.04 -4.00
C GLY A 228 -3.96 -10.64 -3.96
N ALA A 229 -4.21 -9.35 -3.75
CA ALA A 229 -5.54 -8.74 -3.83
C ALA A 229 -5.57 -7.75 -4.99
N HIS A 230 -6.47 -7.98 -5.95
CA HIS A 230 -6.52 -7.21 -7.20
C HIS A 230 -7.80 -6.38 -7.27
N PHE A 231 -7.68 -5.07 -7.11
CA PHE A 231 -8.74 -4.06 -7.24
C PHE A 231 -8.53 -3.18 -8.48
N ASN A 232 -7.70 -3.61 -9.44
CA ASN A 232 -7.36 -2.75 -10.57
C ASN A 232 -8.60 -2.44 -11.42
N CYS A 233 -8.75 -1.18 -11.80
CA CYS A 233 -9.94 -0.65 -12.47
C CYS A 233 -11.26 -0.77 -11.68
N ALA A 234 -11.22 -1.10 -10.38
CA ALA A 234 -12.42 -1.06 -9.53
C ALA A 234 -12.89 0.39 -9.34
N THR A 235 -14.20 0.58 -9.15
CA THR A 235 -14.80 1.90 -8.91
C THR A 235 -15.49 1.92 -7.55
N PHE A 236 -15.10 2.87 -6.70
CA PHE A 236 -15.69 3.17 -5.40
C PHE A 236 -16.34 4.55 -5.47
N THR A 237 -17.66 4.58 -5.54
CA THR A 237 -18.43 5.82 -5.74
C THR A 237 -18.60 6.58 -4.42
N GLN A 238 -18.79 5.85 -3.32
CA GLN A 238 -18.86 6.39 -1.96
C GLN A 238 -17.63 5.92 -1.14
N ALA A 239 -17.76 5.85 0.18
CA ALA A 239 -16.67 5.51 1.07
C ALA A 239 -16.14 4.07 0.84
N ALA A 240 -14.81 3.93 0.77
CA ALA A 240 -14.10 2.66 0.75
C ALA A 240 -13.19 2.56 1.97
N ALA A 241 -13.52 1.65 2.90
CA ALA A 241 -12.86 1.56 4.20
C ALA A 241 -11.96 0.32 4.30
N PHE A 242 -10.64 0.52 4.36
CA PHE A 242 -9.64 -0.55 4.48
C PHE A 242 -8.93 -0.56 5.85
N PHE A 243 -9.52 0.07 6.87
CA PHE A 243 -8.83 0.21 8.15
C PHE A 243 -8.58 -1.14 8.83
N ASN A 244 -7.39 -1.30 9.41
CA ASN A 244 -6.85 -2.56 9.95
C ASN A 244 -6.88 -3.75 8.96
N ALA A 245 -7.11 -3.53 7.66
CA ALA A 245 -6.97 -4.59 6.67
C ALA A 245 -5.50 -5.01 6.54
N THR A 246 -5.27 -6.27 6.23
CA THR A 246 -3.92 -6.84 6.08
C THR A 246 -3.75 -7.42 4.68
N PHE A 247 -2.77 -6.89 3.95
CA PHE A 247 -2.31 -7.38 2.65
C PHE A 247 -0.88 -7.90 2.80
N THR A 248 -0.70 -9.21 2.88
CA THR A 248 0.63 -9.83 3.06
C THR A 248 1.44 -9.84 1.76
N GLN A 249 0.76 -9.76 0.62
CA GLN A 249 1.33 -9.73 -0.73
C GLN A 249 0.87 -8.48 -1.49
N LEU A 250 0.99 -8.48 -2.82
CA LEU A 250 0.60 -7.38 -3.70
C LEU A 250 -0.85 -6.96 -3.47
N ALA A 251 -1.07 -5.66 -3.22
CA ALA A 251 -2.39 -5.03 -3.19
C ALA A 251 -2.52 -4.07 -4.37
N ASN A 252 -3.19 -4.49 -5.43
CA ASN A 252 -3.22 -3.76 -6.69
C ASN A 252 -4.49 -2.91 -6.84
N PHE A 253 -4.41 -1.61 -6.58
CA PHE A 253 -5.44 -0.59 -6.83
C PHE A 253 -5.15 0.21 -8.11
N GLY A 254 -4.32 -0.30 -9.02
CA GLY A 254 -3.93 0.41 -10.24
C GLY A 254 -5.14 0.75 -11.11
N ARG A 255 -5.23 2.00 -11.59
CA ARG A 255 -6.39 2.53 -12.33
C ARG A 255 -7.73 2.45 -11.60
N ALA A 256 -7.74 2.16 -10.30
CA ALA A 256 -8.97 2.21 -9.50
C ALA A 256 -9.45 3.66 -9.39
N ARG A 257 -10.77 3.84 -9.29
CA ARG A 257 -11.42 5.15 -9.16
C ARG A 257 -12.06 5.26 -7.78
N PHE A 258 -11.66 6.28 -7.03
CA PHE A 258 -12.25 6.63 -5.73
C PHE A 258 -12.91 8.00 -5.86
N SER A 259 -14.24 8.01 -5.95
CA SER A 259 -15.06 9.23 -6.03
C SER A 259 -15.47 9.75 -4.65
N GLY A 260 -15.50 8.85 -3.66
CA GLY A 260 -15.79 9.14 -2.26
C GLY A 260 -14.55 9.17 -1.37
N GLU A 261 -14.76 8.92 -0.08
CA GLU A 261 -13.69 8.79 0.91
C GLU A 261 -12.95 7.45 0.75
N ALA A 262 -11.63 7.43 0.93
CA ALA A 262 -10.86 6.19 0.93
C ALA A 262 -9.91 6.18 2.12
N THR A 263 -10.11 5.24 3.05
CA THR A 263 -9.33 5.20 4.30
C THR A 263 -8.49 3.95 4.41
N PHE A 264 -7.19 4.15 4.60
CA PHE A 264 -6.19 3.11 4.83
C PHE A 264 -5.61 3.24 6.24
N TRP A 265 -6.47 3.28 7.26
CA TRP A 265 -6.03 3.50 8.64
C TRP A 265 -5.46 2.22 9.27
N LYS A 266 -4.17 2.21 9.63
CA LYS A 266 -3.45 1.04 10.18
C LYS A 266 -3.56 -0.20 9.27
N THR A 267 -3.82 0.02 7.99
CA THR A 267 -3.74 -1.00 6.97
C THR A 267 -2.30 -1.48 6.86
N THR A 268 -2.11 -2.79 6.94
CA THR A 268 -0.80 -3.41 6.79
C THR A 268 -0.61 -3.81 5.34
N PHE A 269 0.39 -3.24 4.69
CA PHE A 269 0.85 -3.66 3.37
C PHE A 269 2.16 -4.45 3.49
N ARG A 270 2.47 -5.26 2.47
CA ARG A 270 3.77 -5.93 2.33
C ARG A 270 4.92 -4.92 2.55
N ASN A 271 5.86 -5.29 3.43
CA ASN A 271 6.97 -4.45 3.87
C ASN A 271 8.34 -5.19 3.87
N ASP A 272 8.48 -6.24 3.07
CA ASP A 272 9.66 -7.13 3.04
C ASP A 272 10.88 -6.55 2.31
N GLY A 273 10.73 -5.40 1.63
CA GLY A 273 11.81 -4.71 0.93
C GLY A 273 12.16 -5.25 -0.47
N GLU A 274 11.67 -6.44 -0.85
CA GLU A 274 12.01 -7.14 -2.09
C GLU A 274 10.93 -7.02 -3.18
N GLY A 275 9.65 -6.97 -2.79
CA GLY A 275 8.52 -6.95 -3.73
C GLY A 275 7.90 -5.57 -3.98
N VAL A 276 6.90 -5.54 -4.86
CA VAL A 276 5.95 -4.43 -4.95
C VAL A 276 4.92 -4.60 -3.83
N GLY A 277 4.68 -3.55 -3.06
CA GLY A 277 3.69 -3.53 -1.99
C GLY A 277 2.31 -3.14 -2.52
N PRO A 278 1.75 -1.99 -2.11
CA PRO A 278 0.52 -1.47 -2.70
C PRO A 278 0.77 -0.74 -4.03
N VAL A 279 -0.09 -0.94 -5.02
CA VAL A 279 -0.03 -0.24 -6.31
C VAL A 279 -1.24 0.67 -6.45
N PHE A 280 -1.01 1.97 -6.54
CA PHE A 280 -2.00 3.00 -6.85
C PHE A 280 -1.67 3.72 -8.17
N SER A 281 -0.80 3.14 -9.00
CA SER A 281 -0.44 3.68 -10.30
C SER A 281 -1.69 3.99 -11.14
N GLU A 282 -1.77 5.20 -11.68
CA GLU A 282 -2.91 5.69 -12.47
C GLU A 282 -4.27 5.66 -11.73
N ALA A 283 -4.28 5.45 -10.41
CA ALA A 283 -5.51 5.54 -9.64
C ALA A 283 -6.05 6.97 -9.68
N ARG A 284 -7.38 7.10 -9.73
CA ARG A 284 -8.07 8.38 -9.77
C ARG A 284 -8.72 8.65 -8.42
N PHE A 285 -8.14 9.56 -7.65
CA PHE A 285 -8.76 10.15 -6.48
C PHE A 285 -9.51 11.41 -6.92
N GLU A 286 -10.85 11.37 -7.02
CA GLU A 286 -11.60 12.56 -7.44
C GLU A 286 -11.61 13.65 -6.37
N LYS A 287 -11.50 13.25 -5.11
CA LYS A 287 -11.40 14.13 -3.94
C LYS A 287 -10.16 13.72 -3.14
N PRO A 288 -8.94 14.08 -3.58
CA PRO A 288 -7.72 13.58 -2.96
C PRO A 288 -7.62 13.96 -1.48
N GLU A 289 -8.20 15.09 -1.04
CA GLU A 289 -8.28 15.49 0.37
C GLU A 289 -9.13 14.55 1.26
N ARG A 290 -9.90 13.62 0.67
CA ARG A 290 -10.67 12.59 1.40
C ARG A 290 -10.00 11.21 1.36
N VAL A 291 -8.77 11.13 0.86
CA VAL A 291 -7.98 9.90 0.86
C VAL A 291 -6.99 9.99 2.00
N VAL A 292 -7.04 9.01 2.91
CA VAL A 292 -6.26 9.04 4.15
C VAL A 292 -5.42 7.77 4.28
N PHE A 293 -4.11 7.97 4.41
CA PHE A 293 -3.15 6.97 4.84
C PHE A 293 -2.67 7.33 6.26
N TYR A 294 -3.00 6.47 7.23
CA TYR A 294 -2.58 6.66 8.61
C TYR A 294 -1.87 5.43 9.14
N GLY A 295 -0.64 5.59 9.65
CA GLY A 295 0.06 4.49 10.31
C GLY A 295 0.45 3.36 9.38
N ASN A 296 0.71 3.66 8.10
CA ASN A 296 1.08 2.66 7.09
C ASN A 296 2.57 2.73 6.74
N TYR A 297 3.12 1.60 6.34
CA TYR A 297 4.39 1.57 5.60
C TYR A 297 4.12 1.72 4.10
N LEU A 298 4.58 2.83 3.51
CA LEU A 298 4.47 3.15 2.08
C LEU A 298 5.84 3.05 1.37
N GLY A 299 6.83 2.37 1.96
CA GLY A 299 8.16 2.25 1.34
C GLY A 299 8.24 1.35 0.10
N GLN A 300 7.18 0.60 -0.21
CA GLN A 300 7.05 -0.25 -1.40
C GLN A 300 5.83 0.13 -2.26
N VAL A 301 5.26 1.34 -2.07
CA VAL A 301 4.10 1.82 -2.81
C VAL A 301 4.47 2.30 -4.22
N LEU A 302 3.56 2.14 -5.17
CA LEU A 302 3.64 2.81 -6.48
C LEU A 302 2.49 3.81 -6.63
N PHE A 303 2.80 5.08 -6.93
CA PHE A 303 1.87 6.21 -7.10
C PHE A 303 2.03 6.96 -8.42
N HIS A 304 2.88 6.52 -9.36
CA HIS A 304 3.04 7.26 -10.62
C HIS A 304 1.71 7.45 -11.36
N ASN A 305 1.54 8.62 -11.99
CA ASN A 305 0.30 9.06 -12.61
C ASN A 305 -0.93 9.12 -11.67
N CYS A 306 -0.72 9.22 -10.36
CA CYS A 306 -1.77 9.45 -9.37
C CYS A 306 -1.62 10.85 -8.73
N ASP A 307 -2.73 11.55 -8.50
CA ASP A 307 -2.71 12.85 -7.80
C ASP A 307 -2.61 12.64 -6.29
N VAL A 308 -1.41 12.81 -5.76
CA VAL A 308 -1.12 12.71 -4.32
C VAL A 308 -0.98 14.09 -3.66
N SER A 309 -1.28 15.17 -4.37
CA SER A 309 -1.01 16.53 -3.91
C SER A 309 -1.84 16.95 -2.69
N LYS A 310 -3.05 16.41 -2.51
CA LYS A 310 -3.90 16.68 -1.32
C LYS A 310 -4.21 15.47 -0.45
N VAL A 311 -3.74 14.28 -0.82
CA VAL A 311 -3.89 13.03 -0.04
C VAL A 311 -3.33 13.21 1.37
N GLU A 312 -4.04 12.74 2.39
CA GLU A 312 -3.57 12.80 3.78
C GLU A 312 -2.60 11.66 4.10
N PHE A 313 -1.36 12.03 4.41
CA PHE A 313 -0.33 11.12 4.90
C PHE A 313 0.01 11.48 6.34
N SER A 314 -0.46 10.69 7.30
CA SER A 314 -0.26 10.93 8.73
C SER A 314 0.38 9.72 9.39
N ASN A 315 1.49 9.92 10.13
CA ASN A 315 2.25 8.83 10.74
C ASN A 315 2.60 7.70 9.73
N VAL A 316 3.02 8.09 8.51
CA VAL A 316 3.38 7.16 7.44
C VAL A 316 4.89 6.96 7.39
N GLU A 317 5.33 5.72 7.23
CA GLU A 317 6.72 5.36 7.04
C GLU A 317 7.07 5.22 5.56
N TRP A 318 8.15 5.88 5.14
CA TRP A 318 8.66 5.83 3.78
C TRP A 318 9.99 5.08 3.75
N ARG A 319 10.32 4.48 2.60
CA ARG A 319 11.65 3.93 2.36
C ARG A 319 12.68 5.05 2.44
N LYS A 320 13.85 4.76 3.00
CA LYS A 320 14.95 5.72 3.12
C LYS A 320 16.11 5.33 2.22
N ARG A 321 16.77 6.34 1.65
CA ARG A 321 18.06 6.20 0.96
C ARG A 321 19.18 5.97 1.96
N LYS A 322 20.37 5.63 1.46
CA LYS A 322 21.61 5.51 2.27
C LYS A 322 21.96 6.78 3.05
N ASN A 323 21.55 7.96 2.58
CA ASN A 323 21.77 9.24 3.27
C ASN A 323 20.66 9.59 4.29
N GLY A 324 19.74 8.67 4.57
CA GLY A 324 18.64 8.85 5.54
C GLY A 324 17.39 9.56 5.01
N LYS A 325 17.45 10.16 3.81
CA LYS A 325 16.31 10.88 3.22
C LYS A 325 15.27 9.92 2.70
N ARG A 326 13.99 10.31 2.81
CA ARG A 326 12.86 9.55 2.27
C ARG A 326 12.95 9.45 0.75
N MET A 327 12.41 8.35 0.22
CA MET A 327 12.31 8.11 -1.22
C MET A 327 11.03 7.36 -1.58
N VAL A 328 10.61 7.55 -2.83
CA VAL A 328 9.55 6.78 -3.47
C VAL A 328 10.12 5.47 -4.05
N PHE A 329 9.29 4.43 -4.14
CA PHE A 329 9.75 3.09 -4.51
C PHE A 329 10.03 2.96 -6.02
N GLU A 330 9.46 3.83 -6.84
CA GLU A 330 9.62 3.92 -8.29
C GLU A 330 11.09 4.04 -8.72
N GLU A 331 11.96 4.57 -7.85
CA GLU A 331 13.40 4.66 -8.10
C GLU A 331 14.12 3.32 -8.12
N VAL A 332 13.57 2.31 -7.43
CA VAL A 332 14.28 1.04 -7.16
C VAL A 332 13.52 -0.20 -7.60
N VAL A 333 12.21 -0.09 -7.86
CA VAL A 333 11.39 -1.21 -8.36
C VAL A 333 12.03 -1.85 -9.59
N SER A 334 12.09 -3.17 -9.68
CA SER A 334 12.65 -3.85 -10.86
C SER A 334 11.75 -3.65 -12.08
N LEU A 335 12.37 -3.36 -13.25
CA LEU A 335 11.69 -3.23 -14.54
C LEU A 335 11.81 -4.50 -15.40
N GLU A 336 12.71 -5.42 -15.04
CA GLU A 336 13.01 -6.62 -15.83
C GLU A 336 11.85 -7.61 -15.84
N HIS A 337 11.20 -7.75 -14.69
CA HIS A 337 9.89 -8.40 -14.62
C HIS A 337 8.88 -7.36 -15.08
N LYS A 338 8.32 -7.54 -16.28
CA LYS A 338 7.21 -6.74 -16.85
C LYS A 338 5.94 -6.82 -15.99
N ALA A 339 6.03 -6.49 -14.71
CA ALA A 339 4.88 -6.23 -13.88
C ALA A 339 4.16 -5.08 -14.56
N ALA A 340 2.95 -5.33 -15.07
CA ALA A 340 2.14 -4.33 -15.76
C ALA A 340 2.00 -3.02 -14.95
N SER A 341 2.14 -3.10 -13.62
CA SER A 341 2.12 -1.96 -12.69
C SER A 341 3.34 -1.04 -12.76
N ALA A 342 4.45 -1.41 -13.41
CA ALA A 342 5.68 -0.62 -13.50
C ALA A 342 6.06 -0.27 -14.95
N GLU A 343 5.23 -0.64 -15.93
CA GLU A 343 5.51 -0.43 -17.36
C GLU A 343 5.67 1.06 -17.72
N ALA A 344 4.91 1.95 -17.09
CA ALA A 344 5.00 3.40 -17.29
C ALA A 344 6.36 4.01 -16.84
N LEU A 345 7.13 3.27 -16.02
CA LEU A 345 8.46 3.69 -15.57
C LEU A 345 9.56 3.35 -16.58
N ASN A 346 9.25 2.60 -17.65
CA ASN A 346 10.18 2.41 -18.75
C ASN A 346 10.55 3.76 -19.38
N PRO A 347 11.81 3.95 -19.78
CA PRO A 347 12.23 5.19 -20.42
C PRO A 347 11.43 5.45 -21.72
N PRO A 348 11.16 6.71 -22.07
CA PRO A 348 10.50 7.05 -23.34
C PRO A 348 11.25 6.47 -24.54
N GLU A 349 10.54 6.20 -25.64
CA GLU A 349 11.17 5.70 -26.87
C GLU A 349 12.30 6.63 -27.33
N GLY A 350 13.45 6.04 -27.67
CA GLY A 350 14.65 6.79 -28.07
C GLY A 350 15.42 7.45 -26.92
N SER A 351 14.91 7.40 -25.68
CA SER A 351 15.67 7.81 -24.50
C SER A 351 16.76 6.80 -24.17
N ALA A 352 17.90 7.31 -23.76
CA ALA A 352 19.01 6.48 -23.32
C ALA A 352 19.07 6.33 -21.78
N ASP A 353 18.12 6.93 -21.07
CA ASP A 353 17.96 6.78 -19.62
C ASP A 353 17.51 5.37 -19.24
N GLU A 354 17.78 4.98 -18.00
CA GLU A 354 17.43 3.64 -17.49
C GLU A 354 15.94 3.54 -17.15
N ARG A 355 15.30 4.68 -16.84
CA ARG A 355 13.90 4.80 -16.40
C ARG A 355 13.33 6.15 -16.81
N ASN A 356 12.01 6.30 -16.72
CA ASN A 356 11.34 7.58 -16.85
C ASN A 356 11.52 8.44 -15.59
N TYR A 357 12.69 9.07 -15.46
CA TYR A 357 12.98 9.95 -14.33
C TYR A 357 12.08 11.20 -14.28
N GLY A 358 11.53 11.64 -15.42
CA GLY A 358 10.58 12.76 -15.47
C GLY A 358 9.32 12.45 -14.68
N LEU A 359 8.72 11.28 -14.93
CA LEU A 359 7.54 10.80 -14.21
C LEU A 359 7.78 10.66 -12.70
N ILE A 360 8.95 10.16 -12.30
CA ILE A 360 9.31 10.05 -10.88
C ILE A 360 9.50 11.45 -10.26
N ALA A 361 10.09 12.40 -10.99
CA ALA A 361 10.27 13.77 -10.53
C ALA A 361 8.92 14.49 -10.31
N GLU A 362 7.92 14.25 -11.17
CA GLU A 362 6.56 14.76 -11.01
C GLU A 362 5.91 14.25 -9.72
N LEU A 363 6.05 12.95 -9.43
CA LEU A 363 5.56 12.38 -8.16
C LEU A 363 6.22 13.05 -6.95
N TYR A 364 7.55 13.23 -6.98
CA TYR A 364 8.26 13.97 -5.92
C TYR A 364 7.76 15.40 -5.75
N GLN A 365 7.47 16.09 -6.85
CA GLN A 365 6.96 17.46 -6.82
C GLN A 365 5.58 17.51 -6.15
N GLN A 366 4.70 16.55 -6.43
CA GLN A 366 3.38 16.46 -5.78
C GLN A 366 3.49 16.17 -4.28
N LEU A 367 4.34 15.20 -3.88
CA LEU A 367 4.58 14.88 -2.47
C LEU A 367 5.19 16.06 -1.72
N LYS A 368 6.18 16.72 -2.32
CA LYS A 368 6.78 17.93 -1.74
C LYS A 368 5.71 18.99 -1.49
N LYS A 369 4.87 19.31 -2.49
CA LYS A 369 3.78 20.28 -2.35
C LYS A 369 2.82 19.88 -1.23
N ASN A 370 2.44 18.61 -1.17
CA ASN A 370 1.55 18.08 -0.15
C ASN A 370 2.06 18.31 1.28
N PHE A 371 3.34 18.02 1.55
CA PHE A 371 3.93 18.21 2.87
C PHE A 371 4.25 19.68 3.18
N ASP A 372 4.64 20.48 2.16
CA ASP A 372 4.82 21.93 2.30
C ASP A 372 3.50 22.62 2.71
N ASP A 373 2.38 22.28 2.05
CA ASP A 373 1.04 22.83 2.35
C ASP A 373 0.60 22.48 3.80
N ARG A 374 1.12 21.38 4.36
CA ARG A 374 0.88 20.95 5.76
C ARG A 374 1.93 21.42 6.76
N ARG A 375 2.87 22.27 6.33
CA ARG A 375 3.97 22.80 7.16
C ARG A 375 4.93 21.74 7.70
N ASP A 376 4.97 20.55 7.11
CA ASP A 376 6.02 19.57 7.37
C ASP A 376 7.20 19.78 6.40
N TYR A 377 7.90 20.89 6.62
CA TYR A 377 9.02 21.32 5.79
C TYR A 377 10.21 20.34 5.81
N TRP A 378 10.31 19.50 6.84
CA TRP A 378 11.38 18.50 6.95
C TRP A 378 11.13 17.35 5.97
N THR A 379 9.93 16.81 5.97
CA THR A 379 9.52 15.75 5.04
C THR A 379 9.46 16.29 3.61
N ALA A 380 8.95 17.50 3.39
CA ALA A 380 8.96 18.15 2.09
C ALA A 380 10.39 18.36 1.55
N GLY A 381 11.36 18.69 2.40
CA GLY A 381 12.78 18.80 2.05
C GLY A 381 13.39 17.48 1.56
N ASP A 382 13.04 16.35 2.17
CA ASP A 382 13.46 15.02 1.69
C ASP A 382 12.93 14.72 0.29
N PHE A 383 11.65 15.04 0.04
CA PHE A 383 11.04 14.86 -1.28
C PHE A 383 11.60 15.86 -2.32
N HIS A 384 11.94 17.08 -1.91
CA HIS A 384 12.66 18.03 -2.78
C HIS A 384 14.04 17.50 -3.18
N TYR A 385 14.76 16.86 -2.27
CA TYR A 385 16.02 16.20 -2.60
C TYR A 385 15.81 15.12 -3.67
N GLY A 386 14.75 14.31 -3.55
CA GLY A 386 14.40 13.30 -4.54
C GLY A 386 14.06 13.89 -5.91
N GLU A 387 13.24 14.93 -5.94
CA GLU A 387 12.90 15.70 -7.15
C GLU A 387 14.16 16.14 -7.91
N MET A 388 15.10 16.77 -7.20
CA MET A 388 16.34 17.28 -7.79
C MET A 388 17.29 16.16 -8.21
N GLU A 389 17.29 15.04 -7.48
CA GLU A 389 18.06 13.87 -7.87
C GLU A 389 17.56 13.27 -9.19
N MET A 390 16.24 13.17 -9.39
CA MET A 390 15.65 12.72 -10.65
C MET A 390 16.00 13.64 -11.82
N LYS A 391 15.94 14.96 -11.61
CA LYS A 391 16.36 15.96 -12.62
C LYS A 391 17.85 15.87 -12.94
N ARG A 392 18.71 15.56 -11.95
CA ARG A 392 20.17 15.40 -12.16
C ARG A 392 20.48 14.14 -12.97
N VAL A 393 19.81 13.02 -12.69
CA VAL A 393 20.07 11.76 -13.38
C VAL A 393 19.42 11.69 -14.77
N SER A 394 18.31 12.38 -14.98
CA SER A 394 17.73 12.54 -16.31
C SER A 394 18.71 13.25 -17.24
N SER A 395 18.95 12.68 -18.41
CA SER A 395 19.88 13.25 -19.37
C SER A 395 19.40 13.03 -20.81
N PRO A 396 19.34 14.11 -21.63
CA PRO A 396 19.00 13.97 -23.06
C PRO A 396 20.14 13.34 -23.88
N ARG A 397 21.34 13.18 -23.30
CA ARG A 397 22.53 12.68 -23.99
C ARG A 397 22.49 11.16 -24.14
N SER A 398 22.55 10.68 -25.38
CA SER A 398 22.68 9.24 -25.69
C SER A 398 24.07 8.68 -25.38
N ASN A 399 25.14 9.43 -25.65
CA ASN A 399 26.52 8.99 -25.41
C ASN A 399 26.81 8.83 -23.89
N ARG A 400 27.35 7.65 -23.51
CA ARG A 400 27.63 7.26 -22.12
C ARG A 400 28.56 8.24 -21.40
N VAL A 401 29.61 8.72 -22.05
CA VAL A 401 30.59 9.65 -21.44
C VAL A 401 29.95 11.02 -21.23
N LEU A 402 29.30 11.57 -22.25
CA LEU A 402 28.63 12.87 -22.14
C LEU A 402 27.48 12.85 -21.13
N ARG A 403 26.82 11.70 -20.96
CA ARG A 403 25.81 11.46 -19.94
C ARG A 403 26.42 11.44 -18.54
N TRP A 404 27.52 10.72 -18.37
CA TRP A 404 28.25 10.71 -17.10
C TRP A 404 28.70 12.13 -16.72
N LEU A 405 29.28 12.89 -17.66
CA LEU A 405 29.67 14.28 -17.44
C LEU A 405 28.48 15.15 -17.02
N HIS A 406 27.32 15.01 -17.69
CA HIS A 406 26.10 15.71 -17.31
C HIS A 406 25.66 15.37 -15.88
N ARG A 407 25.56 14.08 -15.56
CA ARG A 407 25.12 13.59 -14.24
C ARG A 407 26.10 13.94 -13.12
N SER A 408 27.40 14.00 -13.40
CA SER A 408 28.47 14.10 -12.38
C SER A 408 29.09 15.50 -12.26
N LEU A 409 29.16 16.29 -13.33
CA LEU A 409 29.80 17.61 -13.37
C LEU A 409 28.85 18.75 -13.78
N GLY A 410 27.58 18.45 -14.07
CA GLY A 410 26.57 19.48 -14.34
C GLY A 410 26.28 20.35 -13.11
N LEU A 411 25.62 21.49 -13.34
CA LEU A 411 25.23 22.43 -12.27
C LEU A 411 24.44 21.75 -11.14
N ALA A 412 23.54 20.84 -11.49
CA ALA A 412 22.78 20.07 -10.49
C ALA A 412 23.69 19.15 -9.64
N ALA A 413 24.74 18.56 -10.23
CA ALA A 413 25.69 17.74 -9.49
C ALA A 413 26.50 18.57 -8.49
N TRP A 414 27.00 19.74 -8.91
CA TRP A 414 27.65 20.70 -8.01
C TRP A 414 26.73 21.17 -6.89
N TYR A 415 25.45 21.45 -7.21
CA TYR A 415 24.47 21.82 -6.20
C TYR A 415 24.22 20.72 -5.16
N LYS A 416 24.22 19.44 -5.58
CA LYS A 416 24.20 18.27 -4.69
C LYS A 416 25.43 18.21 -3.78
N TYR A 417 26.63 18.34 -4.34
CA TYR A 417 27.88 18.24 -3.58
C TYR A 417 28.05 19.40 -2.59
N ALA A 418 27.70 20.61 -3.00
CA ALA A 418 27.82 21.80 -2.17
C ALA A 418 26.83 21.80 -1.00
N SER A 419 25.58 21.38 -1.22
CA SER A 419 24.49 21.66 -0.25
C SER A 419 23.41 20.59 -0.12
N GLU A 420 23.55 19.43 -0.76
CA GLU A 420 22.47 18.44 -0.91
C GLU A 420 21.19 19.07 -1.48
N TYR A 421 21.33 19.88 -2.52
CA TYR A 421 20.22 20.64 -3.10
C TYR A 421 19.59 21.64 -2.13
N GLY A 422 20.38 22.25 -1.26
CA GLY A 422 19.94 23.24 -0.26
C GLY A 422 19.37 22.64 1.02
N GLU A 423 19.39 21.30 1.15
CA GLU A 423 18.83 20.61 2.31
C GLU A 423 19.84 20.42 3.45
N SER A 424 21.13 20.65 3.24
CA SER A 424 22.16 20.55 4.28
C SER A 424 22.89 21.87 4.48
N TYR A 425 22.89 22.37 5.72
CA TYR A 425 23.73 23.52 6.12
C TYR A 425 25.16 23.08 6.48
N LYS A 426 25.35 21.80 6.83
CA LYS A 426 26.66 21.26 7.22
C LYS A 426 27.61 21.22 6.03
N ARG A 427 27.14 20.80 4.84
CA ARG A 427 28.01 20.72 3.66
C ARG A 427 28.54 22.08 3.20
N PRO A 428 27.72 23.13 3.06
CA PRO A 428 28.22 24.44 2.71
C PRO A 428 29.19 24.99 3.76
N ALA A 429 28.95 24.75 5.05
CA ALA A 429 29.87 25.17 6.11
C ALA A 429 31.23 24.44 6.04
N VAL A 430 31.23 23.13 5.74
CA VAL A 430 32.48 22.38 5.51
C VAL A 430 33.20 22.90 4.28
N TRP A 431 32.50 23.13 3.17
CA TRP A 431 33.08 23.73 1.98
C TRP A 431 33.64 25.13 2.26
N LEU A 432 32.94 25.94 3.03
CA LEU A 432 33.40 27.26 3.47
C LEU A 432 34.76 27.13 4.19
N GLY A 433 34.86 26.21 5.15
CA GLY A 433 36.12 25.93 5.85
C GLY A 433 37.23 25.44 4.92
N ILE A 434 36.92 24.54 3.98
CA ILE A 434 37.90 24.04 2.99
C ILE A 434 38.40 25.17 2.09
N PHE A 435 37.51 26.04 1.60
CA PHE A 435 37.88 27.19 0.76
C PHE A 435 38.72 28.18 1.57
N LEU A 436 38.36 28.48 2.82
CA LEU A 436 39.17 29.33 3.69
C LEU A 436 40.58 28.74 3.90
N LEU A 437 40.68 27.44 4.17
CA LEU A 437 41.98 26.76 4.31
C LEU A 437 42.78 26.74 3.01
N LEU A 438 42.13 26.51 1.87
CA LEU A 438 42.78 26.51 0.55
C LEU A 438 43.37 27.89 0.25
N PHE A 439 42.61 28.96 0.48
CA PHE A 439 43.08 30.32 0.23
C PHE A 439 44.10 30.78 1.29
N MET A 440 43.97 30.33 2.53
CA MET A 440 44.99 30.52 3.57
C MET A 440 46.37 29.98 3.16
N VAL A 441 46.42 28.91 2.36
CA VAL A 441 47.66 28.37 1.78
C VAL A 441 48.02 29.07 0.45
N ALA A 442 47.04 29.41 -0.39
CA ALA A 442 47.29 29.98 -1.72
C ALA A 442 47.67 31.48 -1.70
N TYR A 443 47.18 32.28 -0.74
CA TYR A 443 47.55 33.70 -0.61
C TYR A 443 49.07 33.92 -0.43
N PRO A 444 49.76 33.11 0.40
CA PRO A 444 51.22 33.07 0.46
C PRO A 444 51.92 32.88 -0.88
N ASP A 445 51.36 32.07 -1.79
CA ASP A 445 51.96 31.74 -3.09
C ASP A 445 51.97 32.94 -4.05
N VAL A 446 51.09 33.93 -3.85
CA VAL A 446 51.02 35.16 -4.65
C VAL A 446 52.05 36.21 -4.20
N GLY A 447 52.64 36.03 -3.02
CA GLY A 447 53.60 36.93 -2.39
C GLY A 447 52.92 38.19 -1.84
N LEU A 448 52.74 38.29 -0.53
CA LEU A 448 52.10 39.42 0.14
C LEU A 448 53.15 40.27 0.90
N GLN A 449 53.26 41.55 0.57
CA GLN A 449 54.04 42.54 1.33
C GLN A 449 53.11 43.40 2.18
N ARG A 450 53.44 43.61 3.46
CA ARG A 450 52.66 44.47 4.35
C ARG A 450 52.78 45.93 3.92
N ASN A 451 51.66 46.63 3.83
CA ASN A 451 51.59 48.03 3.43
C ASN A 451 51.91 48.96 4.63
N ASP A 452 53.06 48.72 5.27
CA ASP A 452 53.65 49.66 6.20
C ASP A 452 54.44 50.64 5.31
N GLY A 453 54.13 51.94 5.29
CA GLY A 453 54.73 52.93 4.38
C GLY A 453 56.25 53.19 4.54
N ILE A 454 57.03 52.17 4.90
CA ILE A 454 58.48 52.18 5.13
C ILE A 454 59.10 51.02 4.35
N PRO A 455 60.02 51.27 3.40
CA PRO A 455 60.73 50.21 2.69
C PRO A 455 61.77 49.56 3.61
N THR A 456 61.42 48.49 4.31
CA THR A 456 62.39 47.64 5.03
C THR A 456 62.95 46.54 4.12
N PRO A 457 64.28 46.43 3.92
CA PRO A 457 64.89 45.52 2.94
C PRO A 457 65.15 44.10 3.49
N THR A 458 64.25 43.55 4.31
CA THR A 458 64.42 42.15 4.80
C THR A 458 63.08 41.50 5.16
N SER A 459 62.41 40.92 4.15
CA SER A 459 61.69 39.63 4.21
C SER A 459 60.80 39.43 2.97
N GLU A 460 61.38 39.53 1.78
CA GLU A 460 60.68 39.11 0.55
C GLU A 460 60.56 37.58 0.55
N ILE A 461 59.40 37.05 0.94
CA ILE A 461 59.14 35.60 0.94
C ILE A 461 58.89 35.18 -0.52
N HIS A 462 59.87 34.51 -1.12
CA HIS A 462 59.83 33.99 -2.49
C HIS A 462 59.19 32.60 -2.57
N TYR A 463 58.57 32.27 -3.71
CA TYR A 463 57.91 30.97 -4.01
C TYR A 463 58.79 29.72 -3.77
N LYS A 464 60.09 29.80 -4.05
CA LYS A 464 61.06 28.71 -3.76
C LYS A 464 61.39 28.56 -2.27
N ASN A 465 61.09 29.58 -1.48
CA ASN A 465 61.48 29.68 -0.08
C ASN A 465 60.30 29.49 0.87
N PHE A 466 59.07 29.22 0.42
CA PHE A 466 57.94 29.01 1.33
C PHE A 466 58.15 27.79 2.25
N PHE A 467 58.52 26.66 1.65
CA PHE A 467 58.90 25.46 2.41
C PHE A 467 60.15 25.71 3.28
N GLN A 468 61.14 26.45 2.76
CA GLN A 468 62.34 26.82 3.55
C GLN A 468 62.05 27.82 4.68
N PHE A 469 61.04 28.68 4.53
CA PHE A 469 60.58 29.63 5.55
C PHE A 469 59.84 28.91 6.67
N LEU A 470 58.99 27.95 6.32
CA LEU A 470 58.34 27.03 7.28
C LEU A 470 59.37 26.20 8.05
N GLU A 471 60.41 25.71 7.37
CA GLU A 471 61.54 25.01 8.00
C GLU A 471 62.40 25.93 8.90
N ALA A 472 62.66 27.17 8.48
CA ALA A 472 63.48 28.12 9.22
C ALA A 472 62.74 28.81 10.39
N HIS A 473 61.42 28.95 10.33
CA HIS A 473 60.60 29.68 11.31
C HIS A 473 59.35 28.89 11.76
N PRO A 474 59.51 27.72 12.41
CA PRO A 474 58.38 26.87 12.83
C PRO A 474 57.43 27.56 13.83
N LYS A 475 57.93 28.53 14.61
CA LYS A 475 57.11 29.35 15.54
C LYS A 475 56.40 30.53 14.85
N GLY A 476 56.92 31.01 13.71
CA GLY A 476 56.37 32.15 12.95
C GLY A 476 55.32 31.75 11.90
N ALA A 477 55.30 30.47 11.52
CA ALA A 477 54.33 29.92 10.57
C ALA A 477 52.87 30.16 11.01
N TRP A 478 52.57 29.99 12.30
CA TRP A 478 51.22 30.21 12.85
C TRP A 478 50.75 31.67 12.77
N ALA A 479 51.65 32.63 12.96
CA ALA A 479 51.33 34.05 12.81
C ALA A 479 51.02 34.38 11.35
N PHE A 480 51.85 33.89 10.42
CA PHE A 480 51.66 34.08 8.98
C PHE A 480 50.35 33.45 8.47
N PHE A 481 50.06 32.22 8.88
CA PHE A 481 48.79 31.55 8.62
C PHE A 481 47.59 32.28 9.24
N GLY A 482 47.76 32.86 10.44
CA GLY A 482 46.78 33.75 11.05
C GLY A 482 46.51 34.99 10.20
N HIS A 483 47.54 35.63 9.64
CA HIS A 483 47.39 36.77 8.74
C HIS A 483 46.70 36.40 7.44
N SER A 484 47.09 35.30 6.78
CA SER A 484 46.42 34.82 5.56
C SER A 484 44.95 34.46 5.79
N LEU A 485 44.62 33.91 6.96
CA LEU A 485 43.23 33.66 7.36
C LEU A 485 42.46 34.97 7.58
N MET A 486 43.05 35.96 8.25
CA MET A 486 42.44 37.28 8.43
C MET A 486 42.24 38.01 7.09
N THR A 487 43.15 37.85 6.13
CA THR A 487 42.99 38.34 4.75
C THR A 487 41.82 37.64 4.05
N ALA A 488 41.72 36.31 4.14
CA ALA A 488 40.59 35.58 3.57
C ALA A 488 39.24 35.99 4.20
N LEU A 489 39.22 36.24 5.52
CA LEU A 489 38.04 36.68 6.27
C LEU A 489 37.65 38.14 5.99
N SER A 490 38.62 39.05 5.82
CA SER A 490 38.35 40.45 5.45
C SER A 490 37.83 40.57 4.01
N VAL A 491 38.38 39.78 3.08
CA VAL A 491 37.85 39.63 1.71
C VAL A 491 36.42 39.08 1.74
N MET A 492 36.14 38.09 2.59
CA MET A 492 34.77 37.58 2.81
C MET A 492 33.84 38.67 3.36
N ALA A 493 34.32 39.51 4.27
CA ALA A 493 33.56 40.58 4.91
C ALA A 493 33.40 41.84 4.04
N LEU A 494 33.88 41.81 2.78
CA LEU A 494 33.91 42.97 1.88
C LEU A 494 34.65 44.19 2.48
N GLN A 495 35.55 43.95 3.43
CA GLN A 495 36.37 45.00 4.03
C GLN A 495 37.48 45.39 3.05
N ARG A 496 37.54 46.69 2.71
CA ARG A 496 38.40 47.23 1.65
C ARG A 496 39.85 47.52 2.07
N GLU A 497 40.16 47.43 3.36
CA GLU A 497 41.49 47.71 3.89
C GLU A 497 42.36 46.46 3.82
N VAL A 498 42.89 46.18 2.61
CA VAL A 498 43.86 45.11 2.44
C VAL A 498 45.21 45.62 2.97
N GLU A 499 45.60 45.18 4.16
CA GLU A 499 46.88 45.52 4.81
C GLU A 499 48.11 45.02 4.00
N TYR A 500 47.90 44.28 2.91
CA TYR A 500 48.95 43.62 2.13
C TYR A 500 48.82 43.84 0.60
N GLN A 501 49.94 44.01 -0.10
CA GLN A 501 50.02 44.21 -1.56
C GLN A 501 50.85 43.09 -2.22
N PRO A 502 50.50 42.67 -3.45
CA PRO A 502 51.23 41.62 -4.14
C PRO A 502 52.58 42.11 -4.70
N VAL A 503 53.62 41.30 -4.52
CA VAL A 503 55.02 41.64 -4.86
C VAL A 503 55.29 41.63 -6.36
N TYR A 504 54.55 40.83 -7.13
CA TYR A 504 54.80 40.61 -8.56
C TYR A 504 53.86 41.42 -9.48
N PRO A 505 54.32 41.83 -10.69
CA PRO A 505 53.49 42.51 -11.69
C PRO A 505 52.26 41.70 -12.13
N TRP A 506 52.37 40.37 -12.13
CA TRP A 506 51.28 39.42 -12.41
C TRP A 506 50.49 39.02 -11.15
N GLY A 507 50.98 39.37 -9.96
CA GLY A 507 50.33 39.05 -8.69
C GLY A 507 49.09 39.90 -8.44
N ARG A 508 49.05 41.16 -8.90
CA ARG A 508 47.84 42.02 -8.82
C ARG A 508 46.63 41.42 -9.54
N PRO A 509 46.69 41.11 -10.85
CA PRO A 509 45.54 40.54 -11.54
C PRO A 509 45.16 39.16 -10.99
N LEU A 510 46.13 38.33 -10.58
CA LEU A 510 45.86 37.02 -9.99
C LEU A 510 45.19 37.13 -8.61
N LEU A 511 45.66 38.03 -7.76
CA LEU A 511 45.07 38.32 -6.44
C LEU A 511 43.64 38.83 -6.60
N THR A 512 43.39 39.74 -7.55
CA THR A 512 42.03 40.20 -7.84
C THR A 512 41.11 39.07 -8.31
N VAL A 513 41.61 38.15 -9.14
CA VAL A 513 40.85 36.95 -9.54
C VAL A 513 40.57 36.06 -8.33
N PHE A 514 41.55 35.87 -7.44
CA PHE A 514 41.42 35.09 -6.22
C PHE A 514 40.40 35.71 -5.26
N GLU A 515 40.43 37.02 -5.05
CA GLU A 515 39.47 37.76 -4.24
C GLU A 515 38.05 37.68 -4.82
N LEU A 516 37.90 37.79 -6.14
CA LEU A 516 36.60 37.63 -6.81
C LEU A 516 36.07 36.20 -6.64
N VAL A 517 36.89 35.18 -6.94
CA VAL A 517 36.48 33.78 -6.80
C VAL A 517 36.15 33.46 -5.34
N LEU A 518 36.97 33.89 -4.39
CA LEU A 518 36.75 33.66 -2.97
C LEU A 518 35.48 34.37 -2.48
N SER A 519 35.31 35.67 -2.77
CA SER A 519 34.13 36.42 -2.34
C SER A 519 32.83 35.82 -2.90
N TYR A 520 32.75 35.55 -4.21
CA TYR A 520 31.53 34.97 -4.80
C TYR A 520 31.25 33.55 -4.30
N THR A 521 32.28 32.72 -4.13
CA THR A 521 32.09 31.34 -3.61
C THR A 521 31.68 31.32 -2.15
N LEU A 522 32.32 32.14 -1.29
CA LEU A 522 31.95 32.25 0.12
C LEU A 522 30.54 32.83 0.29
N ILE A 523 30.17 33.88 -0.46
CA ILE A 523 28.80 34.42 -0.46
C ILE A 523 27.81 33.33 -0.89
N ALA A 524 28.08 32.60 -1.97
CA ALA A 524 27.19 31.55 -2.45
C ALA A 524 27.03 30.40 -1.42
N LEU A 525 28.12 29.94 -0.80
CA LEU A 525 28.10 28.90 0.24
C LEU A 525 27.42 29.38 1.51
N PHE A 526 27.64 30.63 1.92
CA PHE A 526 26.95 31.25 3.05
C PHE A 526 25.45 31.34 2.80
N LEU A 527 25.03 31.84 1.64
CA LEU A 527 23.62 31.89 1.25
C LEU A 527 22.99 30.48 1.25
N LEU A 528 23.72 29.46 0.78
CA LEU A 528 23.26 28.07 0.83
C LEU A 528 23.14 27.52 2.26
N ALA A 529 24.08 27.85 3.14
CA ALA A 529 24.04 27.45 4.54
C ALA A 529 22.82 28.04 5.27
N VAL A 530 22.54 29.31 4.97
CA VAL A 530 21.52 30.12 5.68
C VAL A 530 20.12 29.94 5.07
N ARG A 531 20.01 29.58 3.79
CA ARG A 531 18.73 29.36 3.08
C ARG A 531 17.73 28.50 3.85
N ARG A 532 18.17 27.43 4.50
CA ARG A 532 17.28 26.51 5.24
C ARG A 532 16.71 27.15 6.52
N GLN A 533 17.41 28.12 7.10
CA GLN A 533 16.98 28.80 8.33
C GLN A 533 15.86 29.81 8.06
N PHE A 534 15.86 30.46 6.89
CA PHE A 534 14.82 31.44 6.48
C PHE A 534 13.60 30.83 5.79
N ARG A 535 13.67 29.56 5.37
CA ARG A 535 12.54 28.85 4.76
C ARG A 535 11.57 28.25 5.79
N ARG A 536 11.96 28.27 7.07
CA ARG A 536 11.11 27.98 8.23
C ARG A 536 10.46 29.27 8.71
#